data_AF-R7MY92-F1
#
_entry.id   AF-R7MY92-F1
#
_cell.length_a   1.000
_cell.length_b   1.000
_cell.length_c   1.000
_cell.angle_alpha   90.00
_cell.angle_beta   90.00
_cell.angle_gamma   90.00
#
_symmetry.space_group_name_H-M   'P 1'
#
loop_
_entity.id
_entity.type
_entity.pdbx_description
1 polymer ?
#
loop_
_entity_poly.entity_id
_entity_poly.type
_entity_poly.pdbx_seq_one_letter_code
_entity_poly.pdbx_strand_id
1 'polypeptide(L)'
;MQQGGKTLVHLPGPPTEMRWMYENRLKPWLLQTFGSQGCIASRYIKIYDLGEAFIEEQLMDLVQGQSNPTLAMYARPGFVEVRLTARADREDQARELLAPLEQEVRRRLAGQIVTFDDDTMAHVLGNIVRQGGYSVSAAESCTGGLVGSLITDVPGASDYFRGSAGTYCNEMKEKILGVSHDTLETYTAVSAQTAAEMADGSRRLYGTDLAVSTTGIAGPGGGTPDQPVGLVYTGISSPWGTVTHRDVYHGGRAEVKRRAALRAIYYLVHYVVNHTKKA
;
A
#
# COMPACT_ATOMS: atom_id res chain seq x y z
N MET A 1 -5.81 35.90 -20.98
CA MET A 1 -5.37 36.84 -22.03
C MET A 1 -5.40 36.10 -23.36
N GLN A 2 -6.03 36.65 -24.40
CA GLN A 2 -6.03 36.05 -25.74
C GLN A 2 -5.30 36.99 -26.71
N GLN A 3 -4.28 36.49 -27.41
CA GLN A 3 -3.54 37.27 -28.41
C GLN A 3 -3.01 36.34 -29.50
N GLY A 4 -3.24 36.68 -30.77
CA GLY A 4 -2.73 35.92 -31.93
C GLY A 4 -3.18 34.46 -31.98
N GLY A 5 -4.43 34.16 -31.61
CA GLY A 5 -4.97 32.79 -31.56
C GLY A 5 -4.47 31.95 -30.38
N LYS A 6 -3.65 32.51 -29.49
CA LYS A 6 -3.15 31.84 -28.28
C LYS A 6 -3.92 32.33 -27.06
N THR A 7 -4.23 31.41 -26.17
CA THR A 7 -4.85 31.72 -24.86
C THR A 7 -3.82 31.48 -23.76
N LEU A 8 -3.59 32.50 -22.93
CA LEU A 8 -2.82 32.41 -21.70
C LEU A 8 -3.77 32.46 -20.49
N VAL A 9 -3.64 31.47 -19.61
CA VAL A 9 -4.43 31.32 -18.39
C VAL A 9 -3.48 31.31 -17.20
N HIS A 10 -3.75 32.16 -16.21
CA HIS A 10 -3.07 32.13 -14.92
C HIS A 10 -3.99 31.51 -13.89
N LEU A 11 -3.46 30.54 -13.15
CA LEU A 11 -4.14 29.88 -12.04
C LEU A 11 -3.36 30.14 -10.74
N PRO A 12 -4.02 30.09 -9.57
CA PRO A 12 -3.36 30.27 -8.29
C PRO A 12 -2.37 29.13 -8.02
N GLY A 13 -1.35 29.41 -7.21
CA GLY A 13 -0.33 28.44 -6.84
C GLY A 13 -0.82 27.32 -5.90
N PRO A 14 -1.62 27.60 -4.86
CA PRO A 14 -2.09 26.58 -3.94
C PRO A 14 -2.91 25.47 -4.65
N PRO A 15 -2.57 24.17 -4.49
CA PRO A 15 -3.20 23.09 -5.26
C PRO A 15 -4.72 23.00 -5.09
N THR A 16 -5.23 23.24 -3.88
CA THR A 16 -6.67 23.17 -3.60
C THR A 16 -7.43 24.29 -4.32
N GLU A 17 -6.91 25.52 -4.28
CA GLU A 17 -7.49 26.67 -4.98
C GLU A 17 -7.41 26.49 -6.50
N MET A 18 -6.26 26.01 -6.98
CA MET A 18 -6.03 25.76 -8.40
C MET A 18 -7.02 24.74 -8.96
N ARG A 19 -7.19 23.61 -8.28
CA ARG A 19 -8.15 22.56 -8.68
C ARG A 19 -9.57 23.09 -8.69
N TRP A 20 -9.96 23.84 -7.66
CA TRP A 20 -11.30 24.43 -7.60
C TRP A 20 -11.53 25.40 -8.77
N MET A 21 -10.58 26.30 -9.05
CA MET A 21 -10.67 27.24 -10.18
C MET A 21 -10.69 26.51 -11.52
N TYR A 22 -9.89 25.45 -11.67
CA TYR A 22 -9.89 24.64 -12.87
C TYR A 22 -11.26 24.03 -13.13
N GLU A 23 -11.79 23.28 -12.16
CA GLU A 23 -13.05 22.54 -12.34
C GLU A 23 -14.27 23.46 -12.49
N ASN A 24 -14.34 24.56 -11.73
CA ASN A 24 -15.54 25.39 -11.67
C ASN A 24 -15.52 26.57 -12.64
N ARG A 25 -14.34 26.98 -13.13
CA ARG A 25 -14.20 28.18 -13.97
C ARG A 25 -13.52 27.88 -15.30
N LEU A 26 -12.31 27.35 -15.27
CA LEU A 26 -11.51 27.21 -16.50
C LEU A 26 -12.08 26.12 -17.43
N LYS A 27 -12.36 24.93 -16.90
CA LYS A 27 -12.83 23.79 -17.69
C LYS A 27 -14.18 24.07 -18.38
N PRO A 28 -15.21 24.63 -17.71
CA PRO A 28 -16.45 25.02 -18.39
C PRO A 28 -16.20 26.05 -19.51
N TRP A 29 -15.36 27.06 -19.26
CA TRP A 29 -15.02 28.08 -20.25
C TRP A 29 -14.28 27.49 -21.47
N LEU A 30 -13.34 26.57 -21.25
CA LEU A 30 -12.63 25.87 -22.32
C LEU A 30 -13.59 25.04 -23.17
N LEU A 31 -14.49 24.27 -22.54
CA LEU A 31 -15.48 23.46 -23.23
C LEU A 31 -16.45 24.32 -24.05
N GLN A 32 -16.89 25.46 -23.51
CA GLN A 32 -17.74 26.41 -24.24
C GLN A 32 -17.02 27.03 -25.45
N THR A 33 -15.72 27.33 -25.31
CA THR A 33 -14.94 28.06 -26.31
C THR A 33 -14.42 27.17 -27.43
N PHE A 34 -13.97 25.95 -27.10
CA PHE A 34 -13.26 25.06 -28.03
C PHE A 34 -14.00 23.75 -28.28
N GLY A 35 -15.16 23.54 -27.66
CA GLY A 35 -15.90 22.29 -27.72
C GLY A 35 -15.20 21.15 -26.96
N SER A 36 -15.81 19.97 -26.98
CA SER A 36 -15.17 18.76 -26.46
C SER A 36 -13.99 18.36 -27.35
N GLN A 37 -12.84 18.07 -26.74
CA GLN A 37 -11.66 17.52 -27.41
C GLN A 37 -11.55 15.99 -27.22
N GLY A 38 -12.65 15.38 -26.77
CA GLY A 38 -12.70 14.06 -26.19
C GLY A 38 -12.26 14.04 -24.73
N CYS A 39 -12.22 12.85 -24.17
CA CYS A 39 -11.81 12.56 -22.81
C CYS A 39 -10.76 11.44 -22.82
N ILE A 40 -10.03 11.37 -21.72
CA ILE A 40 -9.09 10.29 -21.46
C ILE A 40 -9.51 9.66 -20.14
N ALA A 41 -9.74 8.36 -20.15
CA ALA A 41 -9.90 7.57 -18.94
C ALA A 41 -8.64 6.72 -18.73
N SER A 42 -8.21 6.60 -17.48
CA SER A 42 -7.10 5.73 -17.10
C SER A 42 -7.51 4.79 -15.98
N ARG A 43 -6.92 3.60 -15.98
CA ARG A 43 -6.96 2.62 -14.88
C ARG A 43 -5.54 2.35 -14.43
N TYR A 44 -5.34 2.28 -13.12
CA TYR A 44 -4.04 2.01 -12.52
C TYR A 44 -4.07 0.66 -11.84
N ILE A 45 -3.09 -0.18 -12.09
CA ILE A 45 -2.98 -1.52 -11.51
C ILE A 45 -1.62 -1.60 -10.85
N LYS A 46 -1.57 -1.85 -9.53
CA LYS A 46 -0.31 -1.98 -8.80
C LYS A 46 -0.07 -3.45 -8.53
N ILE A 47 1.08 -3.94 -8.96
CA ILE A 47 1.50 -5.33 -8.86
C ILE A 47 2.63 -5.41 -7.84
N TYR A 48 2.43 -6.15 -6.76
CA TYR A 48 3.38 -6.23 -5.66
C TYR A 48 4.20 -7.52 -5.72
N ASP A 49 5.50 -7.41 -5.38
CA ASP A 49 6.43 -8.55 -5.19
C ASP A 49 6.57 -9.51 -6.39
N LEU A 50 6.29 -9.01 -7.60
CA LEU A 50 6.65 -9.67 -8.85
C LEU A 50 7.86 -8.97 -9.46
N GLY A 51 8.84 -9.75 -9.90
CA GLY A 51 9.99 -9.23 -10.64
C GLY A 51 9.56 -8.63 -11.97
N GLU A 52 10.19 -7.52 -12.36
CA GLU A 52 9.88 -6.81 -13.61
C GLU A 52 9.88 -7.76 -14.81
N ALA A 53 10.86 -8.65 -14.91
CA ALA A 53 10.96 -9.64 -15.99
C ALA A 53 9.73 -10.56 -16.10
N PHE A 54 9.12 -10.97 -14.99
CA PHE A 54 7.89 -11.78 -15.03
C PHE A 54 6.71 -10.95 -15.52
N ILE A 55 6.59 -9.70 -15.05
CA ILE A 55 5.51 -8.80 -15.48
C ILE A 55 5.65 -8.50 -16.98
N GLU A 56 6.87 -8.27 -17.45
CA GLU A 56 7.17 -8.09 -18.86
C GLU A 56 6.81 -9.34 -19.67
N GLU A 57 7.21 -10.54 -19.23
CA GLU A 57 6.82 -11.78 -19.89
C GLU A 57 5.30 -11.93 -20.03
N GLN A 58 4.54 -11.52 -18.99
CA GLN A 58 3.09 -11.62 -19.00
C GLN A 58 2.38 -10.53 -19.82
N LEU A 59 2.95 -9.32 -19.95
CA LEU A 59 2.21 -8.15 -20.44
C LEU A 59 2.86 -7.46 -21.66
N MET A 60 4.11 -7.76 -22.02
CA MET A 60 4.83 -6.98 -23.05
C MET A 60 4.23 -7.16 -24.46
N ASP A 61 3.63 -8.30 -24.77
CA ASP A 61 2.88 -8.49 -26.02
C ASP A 61 1.63 -7.60 -26.08
N LEU A 62 1.02 -7.25 -24.94
CA LEU A 62 -0.08 -6.27 -24.91
C LEU A 62 0.41 -4.83 -25.14
N VAL A 63 1.68 -4.55 -24.83
CA VAL A 63 2.34 -3.27 -25.13
C VAL A 63 2.69 -3.18 -26.61
N GLN A 64 3.06 -4.31 -27.23
CA GLN A 64 3.40 -4.41 -28.65
C GLN A 64 2.14 -4.38 -29.51
N GLY A 65 2.01 -3.38 -30.40
CA GLY A 65 0.85 -3.26 -31.30
C GLY A 65 -0.38 -2.62 -30.66
N GLN A 66 -0.26 -2.06 -29.45
CA GLN A 66 -1.31 -1.25 -28.84
C GLN A 66 -1.67 -0.03 -29.71
N SER A 67 -2.93 0.39 -29.62
CA SER A 67 -3.42 1.63 -30.24
C SER A 67 -4.25 2.42 -29.25
N ASN A 68 -5.55 2.17 -29.19
CA ASN A 68 -6.45 2.71 -28.20
C ASN A 68 -7.38 1.57 -27.76
N PRO A 69 -7.32 1.10 -26.51
CA PRO A 69 -6.53 1.61 -25.38
C PRO A 69 -5.02 1.32 -25.44
N THR A 70 -4.25 2.01 -24.59
CA THR A 70 -2.81 1.81 -24.35
C THR A 70 -2.53 1.21 -22.98
N LEU A 71 -1.39 0.53 -22.83
CA LEU A 71 -0.81 -0.02 -21.61
C LEU A 71 0.62 0.50 -21.44
N ALA A 72 0.92 1.05 -20.27
CA ALA A 72 2.27 1.47 -19.89
C ALA A 72 2.65 0.91 -18.52
N MET A 73 3.93 0.59 -18.32
CA MET A 73 4.46 0.04 -17.06
C MET A 73 5.47 1.01 -16.44
N TYR A 74 5.40 1.19 -15.13
CA TYR A 74 6.27 2.07 -14.36
C TYR A 74 6.80 1.34 -13.12
N ALA A 75 8.11 1.26 -12.98
CA ALA A 75 8.74 0.80 -11.75
C ALA A 75 8.53 1.85 -10.63
N ARG A 76 7.96 1.42 -9.50
CA ARG A 76 7.82 2.23 -8.29
C ARG A 76 8.50 1.53 -7.12
N PRO A 77 8.94 2.26 -6.08
CA PRO A 77 9.45 1.62 -4.87
C PRO A 77 8.38 0.69 -4.23
N GLY A 78 8.61 -0.62 -4.30
CA GLY A 78 7.78 -1.65 -3.68
C GLY A 78 6.66 -2.24 -4.55
N PHE A 79 6.45 -1.77 -5.78
CA PHE A 79 5.48 -2.33 -6.74
C PHE A 79 5.75 -1.86 -8.17
N VAL A 80 5.21 -2.57 -9.16
CA VAL A 80 5.12 -2.10 -10.55
C VAL A 80 3.72 -1.57 -10.82
N GLU A 81 3.63 -0.39 -11.41
CA GLU A 81 2.38 0.26 -11.78
C GLU A 81 2.11 0.05 -13.27
N VAL A 82 1.03 -0.63 -13.60
CA VAL A 82 0.50 -0.77 -14.96
C VAL A 82 -0.63 0.23 -15.14
N ARG A 83 -0.49 1.13 -16.12
CA ARG A 83 -1.49 2.14 -16.46
C ARG A 83 -2.15 1.81 -17.78
N LEU A 84 -3.44 1.55 -17.75
CA LEU A 84 -4.28 1.41 -18.94
C LEU A 84 -4.88 2.78 -19.26
N THR A 85 -4.90 3.19 -20.52
CA THR A 85 -5.45 4.50 -20.93
C THR A 85 -6.24 4.40 -22.21
N ALA A 86 -7.47 4.91 -22.21
CA ALA A 86 -8.31 4.99 -23.39
C ALA A 86 -8.71 6.44 -23.67
N ARG A 87 -8.80 6.78 -24.95
CA ARG A 87 -9.36 8.05 -25.44
C ARG A 87 -10.69 7.79 -26.13
N ALA A 88 -11.71 8.57 -25.81
CA ALA A 88 -13.00 8.55 -26.50
C ALA A 88 -13.67 9.93 -26.45
N ASP A 89 -14.83 10.10 -27.07
CA ASP A 89 -15.57 11.37 -27.02
C ASP A 89 -16.23 11.61 -25.66
N ARG A 90 -16.62 10.52 -24.97
CA ARG A 90 -17.26 10.54 -23.65
C ARG A 90 -16.60 9.55 -22.69
N GLU A 91 -16.65 9.88 -21.40
CA GLU A 91 -15.90 9.13 -20.37
C GLU A 91 -16.40 7.69 -20.20
N ASP A 92 -17.70 7.47 -20.32
CA ASP A 92 -18.31 6.13 -20.30
C ASP A 92 -17.78 5.25 -21.45
N GLN A 93 -17.69 5.79 -22.66
CA GLN A 93 -17.11 5.09 -23.81
C GLN A 93 -15.62 4.77 -23.60
N ALA A 94 -14.85 5.70 -23.03
CA ALA A 94 -13.44 5.44 -22.72
C ALA A 94 -13.29 4.31 -21.68
N ARG A 95 -14.19 4.24 -20.68
CA ARG A 95 -14.20 3.16 -19.69
C ARG A 95 -14.63 1.81 -20.30
N GLU A 96 -15.59 1.81 -21.22
CA GLU A 96 -15.98 0.61 -21.97
C GLU A 96 -14.82 0.07 -22.82
N LEU A 97 -14.04 0.94 -23.46
CA LEU A 97 -12.84 0.55 -24.21
C LEU A 97 -11.75 -0.06 -23.33
N LEU A 98 -11.64 0.36 -22.06
CA LEU A 98 -10.66 -0.20 -21.12
C LEU A 98 -11.03 -1.60 -20.64
N ALA A 99 -12.32 -1.93 -20.55
CA ALA A 99 -12.78 -3.13 -19.87
C ALA A 99 -12.20 -4.45 -20.43
N PRO A 100 -12.11 -4.68 -21.77
CA PRO A 100 -11.52 -5.90 -22.31
C PRO A 100 -10.03 -6.04 -21.98
N LEU A 101 -9.27 -4.93 -22.09
CA LEU A 101 -7.84 -4.93 -21.77
C LEU A 101 -7.62 -5.15 -20.27
N GLU A 102 -8.44 -4.52 -19.43
CA GLU A 102 -8.39 -4.73 -17.98
C GLU A 102 -8.69 -6.20 -17.62
N GLN A 103 -9.70 -6.81 -18.25
CA GLN A 103 -10.04 -8.21 -18.02
C GLN A 103 -8.89 -9.14 -18.44
N GLU A 104 -8.24 -8.86 -19.55
CA GLU A 104 -7.10 -9.65 -20.01
C GLU A 104 -5.89 -9.51 -19.07
N VAL A 105 -5.57 -8.29 -18.62
CA VAL A 105 -4.51 -8.08 -17.61
C VAL A 105 -4.85 -8.81 -16.32
N ARG A 106 -6.10 -8.74 -15.84
CA ARG A 106 -6.57 -9.50 -14.66
C ARG A 106 -6.40 -11.00 -14.83
N ARG A 107 -6.72 -11.53 -16.02
CA ARG A 107 -6.58 -12.96 -16.34
C ARG A 107 -5.13 -13.41 -16.30
N ARG A 108 -4.21 -12.63 -16.88
CA ARG A 108 -2.78 -12.97 -16.92
C ARG A 108 -2.08 -12.83 -15.57
N LEU A 109 -2.55 -11.88 -14.75
CA LEU A 109 -2.07 -11.68 -13.38
C LEU A 109 -2.91 -12.45 -12.34
N ALA A 110 -3.72 -13.41 -12.77
CA ALA A 110 -4.56 -14.19 -11.86
C ALA A 110 -3.69 -14.90 -10.79
N GLY A 111 -4.13 -14.81 -9.54
CA GLY A 111 -3.38 -15.35 -8.41
C GLY A 111 -2.25 -14.46 -7.89
N GLN A 112 -2.02 -13.28 -8.47
CA GLN A 112 -1.04 -12.32 -7.97
C GLN A 112 -1.72 -11.26 -7.07
N ILE A 113 -0.94 -10.64 -6.18
CA ILE A 113 -1.44 -9.56 -5.32
C ILE A 113 -1.45 -8.27 -6.15
N VAL A 114 -2.65 -7.86 -6.56
CA VAL A 114 -2.88 -6.67 -7.39
C VAL A 114 -3.92 -5.74 -6.75
N THR A 115 -3.69 -4.44 -6.85
CA THR A 115 -4.67 -3.39 -6.47
C THR A 115 -5.08 -2.59 -7.69
N PHE A 116 -6.31 -2.07 -7.71
CA PHE A 116 -6.83 -1.24 -8.79
C PHE A 116 -7.10 0.18 -8.32
N ASP A 117 -6.71 1.16 -9.14
CA ASP A 117 -6.88 2.59 -8.90
C ASP A 117 -6.35 3.02 -7.52
N ASP A 118 -7.23 3.54 -6.67
CA ASP A 118 -6.90 4.05 -5.34
C ASP A 118 -6.82 2.95 -4.28
N ASP A 119 -7.10 1.68 -4.62
CA ASP A 119 -6.92 0.58 -3.69
C ASP A 119 -5.48 0.55 -3.19
N THR A 120 -5.36 0.56 -1.87
CA THR A 120 -4.10 0.43 -1.15
C THR A 120 -3.91 -1.02 -0.71
N MET A 121 -2.71 -1.36 -0.24
CA MET A 121 -2.47 -2.68 0.35
C MET A 121 -3.40 -2.95 1.55
N ALA A 122 -3.84 -1.90 2.27
CA ALA A 122 -4.83 -2.04 3.33
C ALA A 122 -6.23 -2.40 2.78
N HIS A 123 -6.61 -1.90 1.59
CA HIS A 123 -7.85 -2.32 0.92
C HIS A 123 -7.80 -3.80 0.57
N VAL A 124 -6.67 -4.28 0.04
CA VAL A 124 -6.46 -5.72 -0.23
C VAL A 124 -6.60 -6.53 1.04
N LEU A 125 -5.91 -6.10 2.12
CA LEU A 125 -6.02 -6.75 3.43
C LEU A 125 -7.47 -6.87 3.88
N GLY A 126 -8.20 -5.76 3.88
CA GLY A 126 -9.61 -5.73 4.30
C GLY A 126 -10.49 -6.65 3.46
N ASN A 127 -10.24 -6.78 2.16
CA ASN A 127 -10.98 -7.69 1.29
C ASN A 127 -10.70 -9.15 1.62
N ILE A 128 -9.43 -9.56 1.71
CA ILE A 128 -9.08 -10.96 1.93
C ILE A 128 -9.49 -11.44 3.33
N VAL A 129 -9.33 -10.60 4.37
CA VAL A 129 -9.67 -11.02 5.74
C VAL A 129 -11.16 -11.05 5.96
N ARG A 130 -11.94 -10.13 5.38
CA ARG A 130 -13.41 -10.19 5.42
C ARG A 130 -13.94 -11.42 4.68
N GLN A 131 -13.41 -11.72 3.49
CA GLN A 131 -13.79 -12.92 2.75
C GLN A 131 -13.46 -14.21 3.52
N GLY A 132 -12.31 -14.24 4.21
CA GLY A 132 -11.90 -15.37 5.06
C GLY A 132 -12.53 -15.40 6.45
N GLY A 133 -13.30 -14.38 6.85
CA GLY A 133 -13.84 -14.26 8.20
C GLY A 133 -12.79 -14.03 9.30
N TYR A 134 -11.61 -13.52 8.95
CA TYR A 134 -10.51 -13.27 9.88
C TYR A 134 -10.55 -11.86 10.49
N SER A 135 -10.14 -11.77 11.75
CA SER A 135 -9.90 -10.54 12.48
C SER A 135 -8.40 -10.22 12.57
N VAL A 136 -8.07 -8.93 12.64
CA VAL A 136 -6.69 -8.40 12.57
C VAL A 136 -6.42 -7.43 13.72
N SER A 137 -5.24 -7.50 14.32
CA SER A 137 -4.70 -6.48 15.24
C SER A 137 -3.28 -6.07 14.88
N ALA A 138 -2.78 -5.01 15.53
CA ALA A 138 -1.40 -4.56 15.36
C ALA A 138 -0.69 -4.28 16.70
N ALA A 139 0.65 -4.30 16.67
CA ALA A 139 1.53 -3.82 17.73
C ALA A 139 2.64 -2.95 17.15
N GLU A 140 2.74 -1.70 17.58
CA GLU A 140 3.56 -0.71 16.91
C GLU A 140 4.56 -0.06 17.86
N SER A 141 5.84 -0.17 17.53
CA SER A 141 6.92 0.60 18.14
C SER A 141 7.37 1.69 17.17
N CYS A 142 8.21 1.36 16.19
CA CYS A 142 8.86 2.38 15.34
C CYS A 142 7.90 3.12 14.40
N THR A 143 6.79 2.50 13.96
CA THR A 143 5.77 3.14 13.11
C THR A 143 4.85 4.08 13.87
N GLY A 144 4.70 3.89 15.19
CA GLY A 144 3.97 4.79 16.08
C GLY A 144 2.50 5.00 15.71
N GLY A 145 1.78 3.93 15.33
CA GLY A 145 0.34 3.96 15.02
C GLY A 145 0.00 4.03 13.53
N LEU A 146 1.00 4.14 12.63
CA LEU A 146 0.77 4.24 11.20
C LEU A 146 0.20 2.96 10.57
N VAL A 147 0.51 1.77 11.08
CA VAL A 147 -0.09 0.53 10.58
C VAL A 147 -1.59 0.54 10.87
N GLY A 148 -1.97 0.83 12.11
CA GLY A 148 -3.37 0.99 12.50
C GLY A 148 -4.07 2.07 11.67
N SER A 149 -3.45 3.25 11.54
CA SER A 149 -3.97 4.37 10.74
C SER A 149 -4.29 3.96 9.30
N LEU A 150 -3.34 3.31 8.62
CA LEU A 150 -3.51 2.89 7.22
C LEU A 150 -4.60 1.83 7.07
N ILE A 151 -4.77 0.94 8.06
CA ILE A 151 -5.86 -0.05 8.06
C ILE A 151 -7.20 0.65 8.26
N THR A 152 -7.28 1.62 9.17
CA THR A 152 -8.51 2.36 9.48
C THR A 152 -8.91 3.40 8.44
N ASP A 153 -8.00 3.78 7.53
CA ASP A 153 -8.33 4.62 6.36
C ASP A 153 -9.26 3.89 5.37
N VAL A 154 -9.37 2.56 5.47
CA VAL A 154 -10.27 1.74 4.65
C VAL A 154 -11.69 1.75 5.26
N PRO A 155 -12.71 2.22 4.53
CA PRO A 155 -14.10 2.15 5.00
C PRO A 155 -14.52 0.71 5.36
N GLY A 156 -15.14 0.55 6.54
CA GLY A 156 -15.53 -0.77 7.07
C GLY A 156 -14.43 -1.52 7.81
N ALA A 157 -13.29 -0.88 8.11
CA ALA A 157 -12.21 -1.50 8.89
C ALA A 157 -12.66 -2.04 10.26
N SER A 158 -13.72 -1.50 10.86
CA SER A 158 -14.31 -1.98 12.12
C SER A 158 -14.77 -3.44 12.08
N ASP A 159 -15.06 -3.98 10.89
CA ASP A 159 -15.56 -5.35 10.74
C ASP A 159 -14.49 -6.39 11.08
N TYR A 160 -13.22 -6.07 10.78
CA TYR A 160 -12.10 -7.00 10.91
C TYR A 160 -10.96 -6.49 11.81
N PHE A 161 -10.71 -5.18 11.89
CA PHE A 161 -9.60 -4.63 12.65
C PHE A 161 -10.01 -4.32 14.09
N ARG A 162 -9.37 -4.99 15.06
CA ARG A 162 -9.70 -4.88 16.50
C ARG A 162 -8.91 -3.81 17.25
N GLY A 163 -7.75 -3.41 16.74
CA GLY A 163 -6.97 -2.33 17.32
C GLY A 163 -5.46 -2.47 17.10
N SER A 164 -4.74 -1.42 17.53
CA SER A 164 -3.27 -1.37 17.49
C SER A 164 -2.76 -0.98 18.87
N ALA A 165 -1.84 -1.77 19.43
CA ALA A 165 -1.16 -1.46 20.68
C ALA A 165 0.11 -0.62 20.41
N GLY A 166 0.19 0.59 20.96
CA GLY A 166 1.41 1.38 20.94
C GLY A 166 2.37 0.95 22.05
N THR A 167 3.49 0.31 21.72
CA THR A 167 4.47 -0.21 22.69
C THR A 167 5.86 0.36 22.43
N TYR A 168 5.96 1.69 22.55
CA TYR A 168 7.12 2.47 22.11
C TYR A 168 8.40 2.21 22.95
N CYS A 169 8.26 1.85 24.23
CA CYS A 169 9.38 1.47 25.10
C CYS A 169 9.29 0.00 25.55
N ASN A 170 10.40 -0.53 26.08
CA ASN A 170 10.51 -1.92 26.53
C ASN A 170 9.49 -2.27 27.60
N GLU A 171 9.31 -1.40 28.60
CA GLU A 171 8.31 -1.58 29.65
C GLU A 171 6.90 -1.80 29.07
N MET A 172 6.51 -1.05 28.02
CA MET A 172 5.21 -1.23 27.39
C MET A 172 5.14 -2.51 26.54
N LYS A 173 6.26 -2.97 25.95
CA LYS A 173 6.31 -4.27 25.25
C LYS A 173 6.05 -5.41 26.23
N GLU A 174 6.67 -5.38 27.40
CA GLU A 174 6.45 -6.37 28.46
C GLU A 174 5.03 -6.27 29.02
N LYS A 175 4.62 -5.07 29.47
CA LYS A 175 3.35 -4.87 30.18
C LYS A 175 2.12 -5.11 29.33
N ILE A 176 2.11 -4.65 28.07
CA ILE A 176 0.92 -4.69 27.21
C ILE A 176 0.87 -5.97 26.38
N LEU A 177 2.01 -6.43 25.86
CA LEU A 177 2.07 -7.55 24.91
C LEU A 177 2.60 -8.83 25.55
N GLY A 178 3.20 -8.76 26.75
CA GLY A 178 3.83 -9.90 27.40
C GLY A 178 5.10 -10.34 26.66
N VAL A 179 5.83 -9.41 26.04
CA VAL A 179 7.19 -9.69 25.56
C VAL A 179 8.05 -10.07 26.75
N SER A 180 8.86 -11.11 26.63
CA SER A 180 9.72 -11.61 27.69
C SER A 180 10.85 -10.63 27.99
N HIS A 181 11.14 -10.44 29.28
CA HIS A 181 12.30 -9.68 29.73
C HIS A 181 13.60 -10.27 29.16
N ASP A 182 13.74 -11.60 29.20
CA ASP A 182 14.92 -12.31 28.69
C ASP A 182 15.11 -12.08 27.18
N THR A 183 14.02 -11.97 26.42
CA THR A 183 14.08 -11.68 24.98
C THR A 183 14.61 -10.27 24.74
N LEU A 184 14.17 -9.28 25.52
CA LEU A 184 14.63 -7.91 25.41
C LEU A 184 16.09 -7.74 25.84
N GLU A 185 16.54 -8.44 26.88
CA GLU A 185 17.93 -8.42 27.34
C GLU A 185 18.85 -9.15 26.35
N THR A 186 18.45 -10.32 25.86
CA THR A 186 19.31 -11.16 25.00
C THR A 186 19.37 -10.65 23.56
N TYR A 187 18.23 -10.28 22.99
CA TYR A 187 18.12 -9.95 21.56
C TYR A 187 17.91 -8.46 21.29
N THR A 188 17.69 -7.64 22.32
CA THR A 188 17.27 -6.23 22.21
C THR A 188 15.86 -6.04 21.67
N ALA A 189 15.35 -4.81 21.82
CA ALA A 189 14.03 -4.42 21.33
C ALA A 189 13.90 -4.47 19.79
N VAL A 190 15.03 -4.47 19.06
CA VAL A 190 15.08 -4.46 17.60
C VAL A 190 15.63 -5.79 17.11
N SER A 191 14.77 -6.82 17.14
CA SER A 191 15.11 -8.18 16.77
C SER A 191 13.91 -8.93 16.21
N ALA A 192 14.17 -10.05 15.55
CA ALA A 192 13.14 -10.96 15.07
C ALA A 192 12.31 -11.51 16.24
N GLN A 193 12.97 -11.90 17.33
CA GLN A 193 12.36 -12.47 18.54
C GLN A 193 11.37 -11.48 19.17
N THR A 194 11.81 -10.23 19.39
CA THR A 194 10.92 -9.19 19.92
C THR A 194 9.75 -8.93 18.97
N ALA A 195 9.97 -8.91 17.64
CA ALA A 195 8.88 -8.73 16.68
C ALA A 195 7.87 -9.89 16.73
N ALA A 196 8.32 -11.15 16.83
CA ALA A 196 7.45 -12.31 16.96
C ALA A 196 6.60 -12.23 18.24
N GLU A 197 7.22 -12.00 19.39
CA GLU A 197 6.51 -11.90 20.66
C GLU A 197 5.54 -10.72 20.72
N MET A 198 5.89 -9.58 20.10
CA MET A 198 4.97 -8.45 19.95
C MET A 198 3.74 -8.81 19.12
N ALA A 199 3.91 -9.59 18.03
CA ALA A 199 2.80 -10.00 17.18
C ALA A 199 1.90 -11.00 17.93
N ASP A 200 2.49 -12.00 18.58
CA ASP A 200 1.75 -12.96 19.42
C ASP A 200 1.01 -12.27 20.57
N GLY A 201 1.67 -11.31 21.21
CA GLY A 201 1.10 -10.48 22.27
C GLY A 201 -0.09 -9.67 21.79
N SER A 202 -0.01 -9.05 20.61
CA SER A 202 -1.14 -8.31 20.03
C SER A 202 -2.31 -9.23 19.72
N ARG A 203 -2.02 -10.40 19.14
CA ARG A 203 -3.05 -11.40 18.82
C ARG A 203 -3.79 -11.86 20.08
N ARG A 204 -3.07 -12.13 21.17
CA ARG A 204 -3.66 -12.47 22.47
C ARG A 204 -4.45 -11.31 23.08
N LEU A 205 -3.88 -10.11 23.07
CA LEU A 205 -4.48 -8.92 23.68
C LEU A 205 -5.85 -8.59 23.07
N TYR A 206 -5.95 -8.65 21.74
CA TYR A 206 -7.17 -8.30 21.02
C TYR A 206 -8.07 -9.49 20.67
N GLY A 207 -7.62 -10.72 20.95
CA GLY A 207 -8.35 -11.94 20.61
C GLY A 207 -8.57 -12.10 19.11
N THR A 208 -7.57 -11.73 18.30
CA THR A 208 -7.66 -11.75 16.83
C THR A 208 -7.14 -13.03 16.22
N ASP A 209 -7.53 -13.30 14.98
CA ASP A 209 -6.97 -14.40 14.19
C ASP A 209 -5.55 -14.05 13.74
N LEU A 210 -5.34 -12.81 13.31
CA LEU A 210 -4.11 -12.33 12.73
C LEU A 210 -3.59 -11.12 13.50
N ALA A 211 -2.27 -11.03 13.64
CA ALA A 211 -1.63 -9.83 14.18
C ALA A 211 -0.35 -9.49 13.43
N VAL A 212 -0.08 -8.20 13.31
CA VAL A 212 1.17 -7.68 12.74
C VAL A 212 1.89 -6.79 13.75
N SER A 213 3.21 -6.91 13.85
CA SER A 213 4.02 -6.07 14.73
C SER A 213 5.12 -5.34 13.97
N THR A 214 5.59 -4.21 14.51
CA THR A 214 6.76 -3.51 13.97
C THR A 214 7.67 -2.99 15.09
N THR A 215 8.96 -3.31 14.99
CA THR A 215 10.01 -2.77 15.86
C THR A 215 11.28 -2.48 15.07
N GLY A 216 11.95 -1.37 15.36
CA GLY A 216 13.04 -0.89 14.50
C GLY A 216 13.59 0.48 14.84
N ILE A 217 14.59 0.90 14.07
CA ILE A 217 15.36 2.12 14.25
C ILE A 217 15.00 3.10 13.13
N ALA A 218 14.02 3.97 13.36
CA ALA A 218 13.59 4.92 12.34
C ALA A 218 14.58 6.08 12.08
N GLY A 219 15.58 6.29 12.94
CA GLY A 219 16.56 7.38 12.80
C GLY A 219 16.08 8.74 13.33
N PRO A 220 16.91 9.80 13.20
CA PRO A 220 18.20 9.80 12.52
C PRO A 220 19.36 9.17 13.34
N GLY A 221 19.18 8.97 14.65
CA GLY A 221 20.16 8.30 15.51
C GLY A 221 19.71 6.90 15.97
N GLY A 222 20.48 6.31 16.88
CA GLY A 222 20.16 5.02 17.51
C GLY A 222 20.57 3.78 16.70
N GLY A 223 21.21 3.96 15.55
CA GLY A 223 21.79 2.85 14.78
C GLY A 223 23.23 2.53 15.18
N THR A 224 23.63 1.29 14.94
CA THR A 224 25.00 0.78 15.04
C THR A 224 25.41 0.14 13.71
N PRO A 225 26.68 -0.24 13.50
CA PRO A 225 27.08 -0.97 12.29
C PRO A 225 26.27 -2.25 12.04
N ASP A 226 25.95 -3.00 13.11
CA ASP A 226 25.18 -4.24 13.03
C ASP A 226 23.66 -4.02 12.96
N GLN A 227 23.19 -2.90 13.55
CA GLN A 227 21.79 -2.50 13.55
C GLN A 227 21.63 -1.08 12.98
N PRO A 228 21.72 -0.91 11.65
CA PRO A 228 21.74 0.42 11.05
C PRO A 228 20.40 1.15 11.22
N VAL A 229 20.45 2.49 11.13
CA VAL A 229 19.24 3.28 10.93
C VAL A 229 18.51 2.78 9.68
N GLY A 230 17.20 2.64 9.79
CA GLY A 230 16.36 2.03 8.76
C GLY A 230 16.04 0.56 9.02
N LEU A 231 16.75 -0.13 9.93
CA LEU A 231 16.46 -1.52 10.29
C LEU A 231 15.10 -1.62 10.97
N VAL A 232 14.22 -2.46 10.42
CA VAL A 232 12.92 -2.77 10.99
C VAL A 232 12.66 -4.27 10.87
N TYR A 233 12.20 -4.86 11.98
CA TYR A 233 11.61 -6.19 12.01
C TYR A 233 10.09 -6.07 12.03
N THR A 234 9.45 -6.90 11.20
CA THR A 234 7.99 -7.06 11.18
C THR A 234 7.65 -8.49 11.61
N GLY A 235 6.80 -8.65 12.62
CA GLY A 235 6.27 -9.96 13.02
C GLY A 235 4.85 -10.15 12.50
N ILE A 236 4.50 -11.38 12.12
CA ILE A 236 3.14 -11.78 11.77
C ILE A 236 2.80 -13.02 12.58
N SER A 237 1.71 -12.97 13.35
CA SER A 237 1.20 -14.07 14.16
C SER A 237 -0.17 -14.51 13.67
N SER A 238 -0.40 -15.82 13.63
CA SER A 238 -1.66 -16.44 13.23
C SER A 238 -1.85 -17.83 13.86
N PRO A 239 -2.98 -18.52 13.62
CA PRO A 239 -3.12 -19.93 14.00
C PRO A 239 -2.17 -20.86 13.24
N TRP A 240 -1.67 -20.45 12.07
CA TRP A 240 -0.70 -21.22 11.27
C TRP A 240 0.75 -21.09 11.78
N GLY A 241 0.98 -20.21 12.75
CA GLY A 241 2.29 -19.93 13.33
C GLY A 241 2.69 -18.47 13.23
N THR A 242 3.94 -18.20 13.60
CA THR A 242 4.49 -16.85 13.67
C THR A 242 5.75 -16.75 12.82
N VAL A 243 5.82 -15.72 12.00
CA VAL A 243 6.96 -15.44 11.11
C VAL A 243 7.45 -14.00 11.27
N THR A 244 8.71 -13.77 10.93
CA THR A 244 9.33 -12.45 11.04
C THR A 244 10.07 -12.08 9.77
N HIS A 245 10.01 -10.81 9.41
CA HIS A 245 10.71 -10.23 8.27
C HIS A 245 11.69 -9.16 8.74
N ARG A 246 12.81 -9.03 8.04
CA ARG A 246 13.86 -8.04 8.32
C ARG A 246 14.07 -7.18 7.09
N ASP A 247 13.93 -5.86 7.25
CA ASP A 247 14.16 -4.89 6.18
C ASP A 247 15.09 -3.77 6.66
N VAL A 248 15.82 -3.16 5.73
CA VAL A 248 16.61 -1.93 5.97
C VAL A 248 16.17 -0.86 4.98
N TYR A 249 15.51 0.18 5.49
CA TYR A 249 14.98 1.27 4.68
C TYR A 249 15.91 2.48 4.66
N HIS A 250 16.16 3.00 3.47
CA HIS A 250 16.85 4.27 3.28
C HIS A 250 15.84 5.42 3.31
N GLY A 251 16.27 6.58 3.84
CA GLY A 251 15.48 7.80 3.87
C GLY A 251 15.43 8.47 5.24
N GLY A 252 14.67 9.56 5.33
CA GLY A 252 14.44 10.26 6.60
C GLY A 252 13.49 9.48 7.52
N ARG A 253 13.41 9.88 8.80
CA ARG A 253 12.59 9.21 9.83
C ARG A 253 11.14 8.97 9.38
N ALA A 254 10.48 9.99 8.81
CA ALA A 254 9.11 9.87 8.34
C ALA A 254 8.96 8.86 7.20
N GLU A 255 9.95 8.80 6.30
CA GLU A 255 9.96 7.87 5.17
C GLU A 255 10.17 6.42 5.63
N VAL A 256 11.12 6.18 6.54
CA VAL A 256 11.35 4.86 7.14
C VAL A 256 10.08 4.36 7.83
N LYS A 257 9.43 5.21 8.64
CA LYS A 257 8.16 4.86 9.30
C LYS A 257 7.07 4.48 8.30
N ARG A 258 6.91 5.25 7.23
CA ARG A 258 5.89 5.01 6.20
C ARG A 258 6.16 3.71 5.43
N ARG A 259 7.42 3.49 5.00
CA ARG A 259 7.83 2.27 4.29
C ARG A 259 7.62 1.03 5.15
N ALA A 260 8.02 1.08 6.42
CA ALA A 260 7.81 0.00 7.38
C ALA A 260 6.32 -0.33 7.57
N ALA A 261 5.47 0.68 7.74
CA ALA A 261 4.03 0.45 7.92
C ALA A 261 3.38 -0.18 6.68
N LEU A 262 3.71 0.32 5.49
CA LEU A 262 3.21 -0.25 4.23
C LEU A 262 3.71 -1.68 4.03
N ARG A 263 4.99 -1.96 4.30
CA ARG A 263 5.57 -3.30 4.15
C ARG A 263 4.99 -4.29 5.16
N ALA A 264 4.66 -3.84 6.38
CA ALA A 264 4.00 -4.67 7.38
C ALA A 264 2.62 -5.18 6.91
N ILE A 265 1.80 -4.29 6.34
CA ILE A 265 0.50 -4.66 5.76
C ILE A 265 0.70 -5.58 4.55
N TYR A 266 1.70 -5.27 3.70
CA TYR A 266 2.07 -6.12 2.57
C TYR A 266 2.41 -7.55 3.00
N TYR A 267 3.30 -7.72 4.00
CA TYR A 267 3.66 -9.04 4.47
C TYR A 267 2.47 -9.78 5.06
N LEU A 268 1.58 -9.08 5.78
CA LEU A 268 0.36 -9.69 6.31
C LEU A 268 -0.55 -10.19 5.19
N VAL A 269 -0.76 -9.39 4.14
CA VAL A 269 -1.53 -9.80 2.95
C VAL A 269 -0.91 -11.04 2.31
N HIS A 270 0.39 -10.99 2.05
CA HIS A 270 1.12 -12.09 1.41
C HIS A 270 1.06 -13.38 2.26
N TYR A 271 1.21 -13.25 3.57
CA TYR A 271 1.11 -14.35 4.51
C TYR A 271 -0.27 -15.01 4.46
N VAL A 272 -1.36 -14.24 4.52
CA VAL A 272 -2.74 -14.77 4.46
C VAL A 272 -3.01 -15.44 3.11
N VAL A 273 -2.65 -14.80 2.00
CA VAL A 273 -2.86 -15.35 0.64
C VAL A 273 -2.16 -16.70 0.47
N ASN A 274 -0.93 -16.84 0.98
CA ASN A 274 -0.17 -18.09 0.83
C ASN A 274 -0.66 -19.23 1.72
N HIS A 275 -1.30 -18.93 2.85
CA HIS A 275 -1.85 -19.97 3.72
C HIS A 275 -3.28 -20.36 3.33
N THR A 276 -4.06 -19.41 2.80
CA THR A 276 -5.43 -19.67 2.33
C THR A 276 -5.47 -20.40 0.98
N LYS A 277 -4.48 -20.21 0.10
CA LYS A 277 -4.36 -21.00 -1.14
C LYS A 277 -3.93 -22.46 -0.94
N LYS A 278 -3.35 -22.77 0.22
CA LYS A 278 -2.83 -24.12 0.55
C LYS A 278 -3.83 -24.96 1.35
N ALA A 279 -4.93 -24.37 1.80
CA ALA A 279 -6.03 -25.02 2.50
C ALA A 279 -7.13 -25.41 1.50
#